data_AF-A0A7S4R881-F1
#
_entry.id   AF-A0A7S4R881-F1
#
_cell.length_a   1.000
_cell.length_b   1.000
_cell.length_c   1.000
_cell.angle_alpha   90.00
_cell.angle_beta   90.00
_cell.angle_gamma   90.00
#
_symmetry.space_group_name_H-M   'P 1'
#
loop_
_entity.id
_entity.type
_entity.pdbx_description
1 polymer ?
#
loop_
_entity_poly.entity_id
_entity_poly.type
_entity_poly.pdbx_seq_one_letter_code
_entity_poly.pdbx_strand_id
1 'polypeptide(L)'
;TCLALCLSSAAGLSLQQGTNSTANSKVGWPPVFVPVHFLVPTPVVSKVVNKTIDVPARGVTKRPYRCEDIKKIYLCRRAKELLGLTCLGWGGSYCVPAGTAKCSDYTKEKLCNKAIWYGKLCAWTPFGCAR
;
A
#
# COMPACT_ATOMS: atom_id res chain seq x y z
N THR A 1 -38.50 -28.20 40.73
CA THR A 1 -39.20 -27.18 39.92
C THR A 1 -38.28 -26.80 38.77
N CYS A 2 -38.25 -27.55 37.67
CA CYS A 2 -39.08 -27.34 36.47
C CYS A 2 -39.40 -25.87 36.17
N LEU A 3 -38.76 -25.30 35.16
CA LEU A 3 -39.43 -24.85 33.93
C LEU A 3 -38.38 -24.44 32.88
N ALA A 4 -38.08 -25.39 32.00
CA ALA A 4 -37.73 -25.09 30.63
C ALA A 4 -38.97 -24.52 29.91
N LEU A 5 -38.80 -23.59 28.98
CA LEU A 5 -39.60 -23.51 27.76
C LEU A 5 -38.86 -22.65 26.72
N CYS A 6 -38.40 -23.36 25.69
CA CYS A 6 -37.95 -22.85 24.40
C CYS A 6 -39.06 -22.07 23.69
N LEU A 7 -38.72 -21.17 22.77
CA LEU A 7 -39.41 -21.11 21.48
C LEU A 7 -38.50 -20.52 20.38
N SER A 8 -38.35 -21.32 19.33
CA SER A 8 -37.52 -21.17 18.14
C SER A 8 -38.20 -20.34 17.04
N SER A 9 -37.42 -19.79 16.09
CA SER A 9 -37.70 -19.70 14.64
C SER A 9 -36.52 -18.93 13.99
N ALA A 10 -35.53 -19.54 13.32
CA ALA A 10 -35.53 -20.33 12.08
C ALA A 10 -35.87 -19.52 10.80
N ALA A 11 -34.82 -18.92 10.21
CA ALA A 11 -34.58 -18.77 8.76
C ALA A 11 -33.11 -18.36 8.64
N GLY A 12 -32.19 -19.08 8.01
CA GLY A 12 -32.33 -19.89 6.81
C GLY A 12 -31.58 -19.19 5.67
N LEU A 13 -30.24 -19.10 5.73
CA LEU A 13 -29.42 -18.92 4.53
C LEU A 13 -28.28 -19.92 4.51
N SER A 14 -28.51 -20.87 3.61
CA SER A 14 -27.68 -21.96 3.15
C SER A 14 -26.55 -21.48 2.24
N LEU A 15 -25.46 -22.27 2.21
CA LEU A 15 -24.50 -22.43 1.10
C LEU A 15 -23.66 -21.17 0.73
N GLN A 16 -22.34 -21.21 0.56
CA GLN A 16 -21.52 -22.24 -0.09
C GLN A 16 -20.11 -22.29 0.52
N GLN A 17 -19.69 -23.51 0.87
CA GLN A 17 -18.28 -23.86 1.02
C GLN A 17 -17.66 -23.81 -0.38
N GLY A 18 -16.80 -22.82 -0.63
CA GLY A 18 -15.93 -22.81 -1.80
C GLY A 18 -14.78 -23.80 -1.58
N THR A 19 -15.04 -25.09 -1.82
CA THR A 19 -14.00 -26.07 -2.07
C THR A 19 -13.43 -25.77 -3.46
N ASN A 20 -12.37 -24.98 -3.53
CA ASN A 20 -11.60 -24.88 -4.76
C ASN A 20 -10.85 -26.20 -4.98
N SER A 21 -11.55 -27.04 -5.72
CA SER A 21 -11.14 -28.16 -6.55
C SER A 21 -9.65 -28.43 -6.67
N THR A 22 -9.29 -29.63 -6.19
CA THR A 22 -8.28 -30.49 -6.77
C THR A 22 -8.55 -30.69 -8.26
N ALA A 23 -7.94 -29.87 -9.12
CA ALA A 23 -7.82 -30.17 -10.54
C ALA A 23 -6.54 -30.98 -10.76
N ASN A 24 -6.69 -32.30 -10.67
CA ASN A 24 -5.77 -33.27 -11.22
C ASN A 24 -5.66 -33.04 -12.74
N SER A 25 -4.50 -32.61 -13.22
CA SER A 25 -4.12 -32.72 -14.63
C SER A 25 -2.86 -33.56 -14.72
N LYS A 26 -3.07 -34.88 -14.76
CA LYS A 26 -2.19 -35.81 -15.44
C LYS A 26 -1.99 -35.32 -16.87
N VAL A 27 -0.83 -34.74 -17.15
CA VAL A 27 -0.28 -34.67 -18.51
C VAL A 27 0.98 -35.52 -18.48
N GLY A 28 0.91 -36.70 -19.11
CA GLY A 28 2.05 -37.57 -19.29
C GLY A 28 3.03 -36.92 -20.27
N TRP A 29 4.24 -36.66 -19.80
CA TRP A 29 5.38 -36.30 -20.65
C TRP A 29 6.32 -37.51 -20.70
N PRO A 30 6.92 -37.84 -21.87
CA PRO A 30 7.87 -38.94 -21.97
C PRO A 30 9.13 -38.66 -21.12
N PRO A 31 9.80 -39.71 -20.59
CA PRO A 31 10.97 -39.54 -19.74
C PRO A 31 12.17 -39.12 -20.58
N VAL A 32 12.47 -37.81 -20.59
CA VAL A 32 13.80 -37.34 -21.00
C VAL A 32 14.68 -37.36 -19.76
N PHE A 33 15.63 -38.29 -19.74
CA PHE A 33 16.71 -38.34 -18.75
C PHE A 33 17.54 -37.06 -18.87
N VAL A 34 17.36 -36.12 -17.92
CA VAL A 34 18.22 -34.95 -17.78
C VAL A 34 19.09 -35.15 -16.54
N PRO A 35 20.43 -35.06 -16.64
CA PRO A 35 21.33 -35.23 -15.50
C PRO A 35 21.02 -34.23 -14.38
N VAL A 36 20.91 -34.76 -13.16
CA VAL A 36 20.58 -34.05 -11.93
C VAL A 36 21.78 -33.22 -11.47
N HIS A 37 22.04 -32.09 -12.10
CA HIS A 37 22.87 -31.03 -11.53
C HIS A 37 22.26 -29.67 -11.91
N PHE A 38 21.99 -28.85 -10.90
CA PHE A 38 21.49 -27.47 -10.96
C PHE A 38 19.97 -27.26 -11.06
N LEU A 39 19.25 -27.73 -10.03
CA LEU A 39 17.99 -27.10 -9.60
C LEU A 39 18.25 -26.24 -8.36
N VAL A 40 18.78 -25.03 -8.58
CA VAL A 40 18.64 -23.95 -7.60
C VAL A 40 17.69 -22.93 -8.24
N PRO A 41 16.50 -22.69 -7.68
CA PRO A 41 15.65 -21.59 -8.12
C PRO A 41 16.38 -20.28 -7.79
N THR A 42 17.00 -19.65 -8.79
CA THR A 42 17.46 -18.28 -8.62
C THR A 42 16.22 -17.37 -8.66
N PRO A 43 16.01 -16.50 -7.66
CA PRO A 43 14.94 -15.52 -7.75
C PRO A 43 15.28 -14.56 -8.90
N VAL A 44 14.48 -14.61 -9.97
CA VAL A 44 14.51 -13.60 -11.03
C VAL A 44 13.97 -12.31 -10.41
N VAL A 45 14.88 -11.50 -9.87
CA VAL A 45 14.61 -10.12 -9.47
C VAL A 45 14.41 -9.33 -10.77
N SER A 46 13.14 -9.18 -11.16
CA SER A 46 12.76 -8.25 -12.22
C SER A 46 13.17 -6.84 -11.80
N LYS A 47 14.31 -6.36 -12.31
CA LYS A 47 14.65 -4.94 -12.30
C LYS A 47 13.56 -4.22 -13.10
N VAL A 48 12.62 -3.60 -12.41
CA VAL A 48 11.76 -2.56 -12.99
C VAL A 48 12.70 -1.41 -13.34
N VAL A 49 13.19 -1.41 -14.59
CA VAL A 49 13.86 -0.26 -15.17
C VAL A 49 12.79 0.82 -15.35
N ASN A 50 12.65 1.67 -14.35
CA ASN A 50 11.84 2.88 -14.47
C ASN A 50 12.64 3.84 -15.36
N LYS A 51 12.34 3.79 -16.67
CA LYS A 51 12.93 4.65 -17.69
C LYS A 51 12.52 6.10 -17.40
N THR A 52 13.41 6.88 -16.81
CA THR A 52 13.26 8.34 -16.80
C THR A 52 13.46 8.85 -18.22
N ILE A 53 12.35 9.13 -18.89
CA ILE A 53 12.34 9.89 -20.13
C ILE A 53 12.56 11.36 -19.73
N ASP A 54 13.81 11.78 -19.83
CA ASP A 54 14.24 13.17 -19.83
C ASP A 54 13.82 13.81 -21.16
N VAL A 55 12.64 14.44 -21.17
CA VAL A 55 12.22 15.34 -22.24
C VAL A 55 11.82 16.67 -21.60
N PRO A 56 12.48 17.79 -21.97
CA PRO A 56 12.06 19.12 -21.57
C PRO A 56 10.87 19.55 -22.44
N ALA A 57 9.67 19.12 -22.07
CA ALA A 57 8.43 19.55 -22.73
C ALA A 57 7.69 20.54 -21.83
N ARG A 58 7.75 21.81 -22.25
CA ARG A 58 6.88 22.90 -21.78
C ARG A 58 5.42 22.45 -21.88
N GLY A 59 4.75 22.29 -20.73
CA GLY A 59 3.29 22.24 -20.64
C GLY A 59 2.61 20.87 -20.53
N VAL A 60 3.32 19.74 -20.39
CA VAL A 60 2.66 18.46 -20.06
C VAL A 60 2.63 18.31 -18.54
N THR A 61 1.46 18.50 -17.93
CA THR A 61 1.27 18.23 -16.49
C THR A 61 1.43 16.74 -16.24
N LYS A 62 2.64 16.29 -15.90
CA LYS A 62 2.89 14.91 -15.49
C LYS A 62 2.05 14.62 -14.24
N ARG A 63 1.41 13.44 -14.21
CA ARG A 63 0.72 12.97 -13.01
C ARG A 63 1.76 12.78 -11.90
N PRO A 64 1.56 13.35 -10.71
CA PRO A 64 2.50 13.17 -9.61
C PRO A 64 2.50 11.70 -9.16
N TYR A 65 3.68 11.09 -9.11
CA TYR A 65 3.85 9.70 -8.65
C TYR A 65 4.28 9.62 -7.18
N ARG A 66 4.60 10.78 -6.58
CA ARG A 66 4.98 10.91 -5.17
C ARG A 66 4.16 12.00 -4.51
N CYS A 67 3.99 11.90 -3.19
CA CYS A 67 3.32 12.93 -2.40
C CYS A 67 4.02 14.29 -2.53
N GLU A 68 5.36 14.29 -2.58
CA GLU A 68 6.20 15.49 -2.66
C GLU A 68 5.95 16.31 -3.94
N ASP A 69 5.55 15.66 -5.04
CA ASP A 69 5.25 16.33 -6.31
C ASP A 69 3.91 17.10 -6.26
N ILE A 70 3.05 16.78 -5.30
CA ILE A 70 1.73 17.38 -5.16
C ILE A 70 1.86 18.74 -4.45
N LYS A 71 1.88 19.81 -5.25
CA LYS A 71 1.93 21.21 -4.76
C LYS A 71 0.55 21.85 -4.55
N LYS A 72 -0.54 21.09 -4.69
CA LYS A 72 -1.90 21.59 -4.54
C LYS A 72 -2.60 20.91 -3.36
N ILE A 73 -3.13 21.71 -2.44
CA ILE A 73 -3.79 21.21 -1.23
C ILE A 73 -5.00 20.31 -1.51
N TYR A 74 -5.79 20.64 -2.52
CA TYR A 74 -6.97 19.85 -2.89
C TYR A 74 -6.59 18.48 -3.46
N LEU A 75 -5.50 18.41 -4.23
CA LEU A 75 -4.95 17.14 -4.72
C LEU A 75 -4.40 16.30 -3.56
N CYS A 76 -3.71 16.92 -2.60
CA CYS A 76 -3.19 16.22 -1.43
C CYS A 76 -4.30 15.59 -0.59
N ARG A 77 -5.41 16.31 -0.38
CA ARG A 77 -6.58 15.79 0.36
C ARG A 77 -7.23 14.58 -0.31
N ARG A 78 -7.27 14.57 -1.64
CA ARG A 78 -7.84 13.47 -2.45
C ARG A 78 -6.74 12.59 -3.07
N ALA A 79 -5.52 12.61 -2.53
CA ALA A 79 -4.39 11.90 -3.13
C ALA A 79 -4.62 10.39 -3.15
N LYS A 80 -5.30 9.86 -2.13
CA LYS A 80 -5.65 8.45 -2.05
C LYS A 80 -6.66 8.04 -3.14
N GLU A 81 -7.65 8.89 -3.40
CA GLU A 81 -8.74 8.61 -4.36
C GLU A 81 -8.31 8.85 -5.81
N LEU A 82 -7.60 9.96 -6.05
CA LEU A 82 -7.23 10.40 -7.40
C LEU A 82 -5.91 9.80 -7.90
N LEU A 83 -4.96 9.61 -6.99
CA LEU A 83 -3.58 9.23 -7.33
C LEU A 83 -3.20 7.86 -6.75
N GLY A 84 -4.02 7.26 -5.89
CA GLY A 84 -3.67 6.03 -5.17
C GLY A 84 -2.51 6.21 -4.19
N LEU A 85 -2.18 7.45 -3.81
CA LEU A 85 -1.02 7.75 -2.96
C LEU A 85 -1.45 7.90 -1.50
N THR A 86 -0.78 7.16 -0.62
CA THR A 86 -0.99 7.25 0.83
C THR A 86 -0.05 8.32 1.42
N CYS A 87 -0.54 9.56 1.47
CA CYS A 87 0.17 10.69 2.06
C CYS A 87 -0.32 10.97 3.49
N LEU A 88 0.56 11.49 4.34
CA LEU A 88 0.25 11.86 5.73
C LEU A 88 -0.67 13.09 5.81
N GLY A 89 -0.48 14.03 4.89
CA GLY A 89 -1.27 15.25 4.79
C GLY A 89 -0.51 16.41 4.17
N TRP A 90 -1.07 17.61 4.28
CA TRP A 90 -0.49 18.83 3.70
C TRP A 90 0.51 19.49 4.66
N GLY A 91 1.76 19.63 4.22
CA GLY A 91 2.88 20.19 4.98
C GLY A 91 3.07 21.70 4.83
N GLY A 92 2.25 22.38 4.03
CA GLY A 92 2.30 23.84 3.83
C GLY A 92 2.60 24.22 2.39
N SER A 93 3.60 23.58 1.79
CA SER A 93 4.03 23.80 0.40
C SER A 93 3.85 22.58 -0.50
N TYR A 94 3.87 21.38 0.07
CA TYR A 94 3.65 20.11 -0.64
C TYR A 94 2.94 19.08 0.26
N CYS A 95 2.51 17.97 -0.35
CA CYS A 95 1.92 16.85 0.37
C CYS A 95 3.01 15.97 0.97
N VAL A 96 2.94 15.75 2.29
CA VAL A 96 3.99 15.06 3.04
C VAL A 96 3.76 13.55 2.95
N PRO A 97 4.76 12.76 2.50
CA PRO A 97 4.69 11.30 2.50
C PRO A 97 4.80 10.73 3.91
N ALA A 98 4.22 9.54 4.13
CA ALA A 98 4.18 8.94 5.46
C ALA A 98 5.54 8.49 6.03
N GLY A 99 6.47 8.09 5.15
CA GLY A 99 7.71 7.41 5.56
C GLY A 99 9.01 8.11 5.20
N THR A 100 9.04 9.03 4.23
CA THR A 100 10.30 9.62 3.72
C THR A 100 10.55 11.06 4.17
N ALA A 101 9.53 11.73 4.70
CA ALA A 101 9.63 13.14 5.06
C ALA A 101 10.49 13.39 6.30
N LYS A 102 11.08 14.59 6.36
CA LYS A 102 11.83 15.09 7.52
C LYS A 102 10.85 15.60 8.59
N CYS A 103 11.28 15.64 9.85
CA CYS A 103 10.45 16.16 10.94
C CYS A 103 9.99 17.60 10.66
N SER A 104 10.90 18.44 10.12
CA SER A 104 10.63 19.84 9.80
C SER A 104 9.56 20.07 8.74
N ASP A 105 9.21 19.04 7.96
CA ASP A 105 8.19 19.14 6.92
C ASP A 105 6.76 19.07 7.51
N TYR A 106 6.63 18.59 8.74
CA TYR A 106 5.37 18.54 9.47
C TYR A 106 5.12 19.88 10.17
N THR A 107 4.50 20.81 9.44
CA THR A 107 4.12 22.13 9.98
C THR A 107 2.95 22.11 10.95
N LYS A 108 2.28 20.97 11.13
CA LYS A 108 1.12 20.83 12.01
C LYS A 108 1.39 19.79 13.08
N GLU A 109 1.02 20.11 14.31
CA GLU A 109 1.11 19.21 15.46
C GLU A 109 0.46 17.85 15.20
N LYS A 110 -0.76 17.86 14.66
CA LYS A 110 -1.50 16.64 14.31
C LYS A 110 -0.77 15.77 13.28
N LEU A 111 0.04 16.36 12.40
CA LEU A 111 0.83 15.61 11.42
C LEU A 111 2.11 15.08 12.06
N CYS A 112 2.78 15.89 12.87
CA CYS A 112 3.97 15.48 13.63
C CYS A 112 3.67 14.26 14.51
N ASN A 113 2.58 14.31 15.27
CA ASN A 113 2.16 13.20 16.13
C ASN A 113 1.79 11.95 15.32
N LYS A 114 1.22 12.11 14.12
CA LYS A 114 0.98 10.96 13.22
C LYS A 114 2.27 10.35 12.68
N ALA A 115 3.30 11.15 12.43
CA ALA A 115 4.59 10.65 11.95
C ALA A 115 5.24 9.66 12.93
N ILE A 116 5.01 9.85 14.23
CA ILE A 116 5.47 8.93 15.29
C ILE A 116 4.90 7.52 15.07
N TRP A 117 3.63 7.41 14.70
CA TRP A 117 3.00 6.13 14.38
C TRP A 117 3.59 5.44 13.14
N TYR A 118 4.17 6.20 12.23
CA TYR A 118 4.89 5.68 11.06
C TYR A 118 6.37 5.41 11.33
N GLY A 119 6.80 5.42 12.60
CA GLY A 119 8.18 5.11 13.01
C GLY A 119 9.15 6.29 12.91
N LYS A 120 8.65 7.52 12.87
CA LYS A 120 9.52 8.72 12.93
C LYS A 120 9.73 9.15 14.37
N LEU A 121 10.99 9.26 14.78
CA LEU A 121 11.40 9.82 16.06
C LEU A 121 11.37 11.35 16.00
N CYS A 122 10.20 11.96 15.88
CA CYS A 122 10.02 13.42 15.89
C CYS A 122 9.15 13.82 17.10
N ALA A 123 9.42 14.98 17.68
CA ALA A 123 8.62 15.59 18.74
C ALA A 123 8.10 16.96 18.32
N TRP A 124 6.88 17.29 18.75
CA TRP A 124 6.32 18.62 18.55
C TRP A 124 6.90 19.59 19.59
N THR A 125 7.49 20.68 19.13
CA THR A 125 8.03 21.77 19.95
C THR A 125 7.27 23.06 19.67
N PRO A 126 7.41 24.12 20.51
CA PRO A 126 6.80 25.43 20.25
C PRO A 126 7.22 26.05 18.91
N PHE A 127 8.38 25.66 18.39
CA PHE A 127 8.93 26.14 17.12
C PHE A 127 8.54 25.26 15.91
N GLY A 128 7.83 24.15 16.14
CA GLY A 128 7.41 23.19 15.12
C GLY A 128 7.86 21.76 15.41
N CYS A 129 7.72 20.89 14.41
CA CYS A 129 8.11 19.48 14.53
C CYS A 129 9.62 19.31 14.29
N ALA A 130 10.34 18.81 15.30
CA ALA A 130 11.78 18.59 15.29
C ALA A 130 12.14 17.19 15.78
N ARG A 131 13.41 16.80 15.68
CA ARG A 131 13.92 15.53 16.20
C ARG A 131 14.50 15.72 17.58
#